data_AF-A0A0N8PNC6-F1
#
_entry.id   AF-A0A0N8PNC6-F1
#
_cell.length_a   1.000
_cell.length_b   1.000
_cell.length_c   1.000
_cell.angle_alpha   90.00
_cell.angle_beta   90.00
_cell.angle_gamma   90.00
#
_symmetry.space_group_name_H-M   'P 1'
#
loop_
_entity.id
_entity.type
_entity.pdbx_description
1 polymer ?
#
loop_
_entity_poly.entity_id
_entity_poly.type
_entity_poly.pdbx_seq_one_letter_code
_entity_poly.pdbx_strand_id
1 'polypeptide(L)'
;MPRRPTAATTTLACLALATCAARAEPPPEAGELPVFDVVEIGADGSNYRASALNDHGTVVGQRGTVWTAPWRWQPGDEEVTVLPFLPEWKGGEGREAGNPVAMVRDINNEGVAVGSGGGDYEPERDPVLWDAEGAVQDLGDLPDAAREAGAAERITDDGTVYGWTLDAEGREVGFRWTEDSGMEPYDGEIPEEEPGEMERRIRRFLADHELGALVAPEAVPEFPVEEQFQPGPDYFDDLRIQDINRAGQIVGWKKGLLGTQRSYLLTPRDNGATAR
;
A
#
# COMPACT_ATOMS: atom_id res chain seq x y z
N MET A 1 -21.05 35.98 -5.29
CA MET A 1 -21.18 34.51 -5.37
C MET A 1 -20.22 33.98 -6.42
N PRO A 2 -19.05 33.46 -6.04
CA PRO A 2 -18.13 32.83 -6.98
C PRO A 2 -18.35 31.30 -6.98
N ARG A 3 -18.12 30.73 -8.17
CA ARG A 3 -18.39 29.34 -8.54
C ARG A 3 -17.42 28.38 -7.84
N ARG A 4 -17.96 27.25 -7.36
CA ARG A 4 -17.17 26.10 -6.90
C ARG A 4 -16.32 25.58 -8.07
N PRO A 5 -15.01 25.31 -7.90
CA PRO A 5 -14.28 24.48 -8.83
C PRO A 5 -14.72 23.03 -8.64
N THR A 6 -15.05 22.39 -9.76
CA THR A 6 -15.32 20.95 -9.89
C THR A 6 -14.08 20.16 -9.49
N ALA A 7 -14.28 19.13 -8.66
CA ALA A 7 -13.24 18.17 -8.27
C ALA A 7 -12.59 17.56 -9.50
N ALA A 8 -11.25 17.63 -9.55
CA ALA A 8 -10.44 17.00 -10.57
C ALA A 8 -10.47 15.48 -10.37
N THR A 9 -10.88 14.79 -11.42
CA THR A 9 -10.86 13.34 -11.59
C THR A 9 -9.42 12.85 -11.45
N THR A 10 -9.18 11.93 -10.50
CA THR A 10 -7.96 11.11 -10.42
C THR A 10 -7.73 10.48 -11.79
N THR A 11 -6.71 10.99 -12.50
CA THR A 11 -6.34 10.50 -13.82
C THR A 11 -5.01 9.79 -13.64
N LEU A 12 -4.98 8.52 -14.05
CA LEU A 12 -3.76 7.73 -14.22
C LEU A 12 -2.64 8.61 -14.78
N ALA A 13 -1.46 8.56 -14.16
CA ALA A 13 -0.23 9.02 -14.78
C ALA A 13 0.04 8.14 -16.01
N CYS A 14 -0.41 8.57 -17.18
CA CYS A 14 0.04 8.05 -18.46
C CYS A 14 1.48 8.54 -18.68
N LEU A 15 2.45 7.64 -18.53
CA LEU A 15 3.84 7.89 -18.91
C LEU A 15 4.00 7.77 -20.44
N ALA A 16 4.38 8.86 -21.10
CA ALA A 16 4.85 8.91 -22.49
C ALA A 16 5.75 10.14 -22.63
N LEU A 17 6.97 10.16 -23.18
CA LEU A 17 7.80 9.22 -23.92
C LEU A 17 9.25 9.75 -23.76
N ALA A 18 10.24 8.86 -23.58
CA ALA A 18 11.62 9.14 -23.97
C ALA A 18 12.04 8.12 -25.03
N THR A 19 12.29 8.62 -26.24
CA THR A 19 12.65 7.85 -27.43
C THR A 19 14.09 7.37 -27.38
N CYS A 20 14.26 6.13 -26.94
CA CYS A 20 15.18 5.17 -27.53
C CYS A 20 14.46 3.82 -27.45
N ALA A 21 13.82 3.41 -28.55
CA ALA A 21 13.16 2.12 -28.61
C ALA A 21 14.22 1.01 -28.64
N ALA A 22 14.80 0.70 -27.48
CA ALA A 22 15.03 -0.69 -27.15
C ALA A 22 13.70 -1.37 -27.42
N ARG A 23 13.69 -2.31 -28.37
CA ARG A 23 12.47 -3.03 -28.72
C ARG A 23 11.98 -3.65 -27.43
N ALA A 24 10.87 -3.13 -26.90
CA ALA A 24 10.27 -3.66 -25.68
C ALA A 24 10.10 -5.16 -25.91
N GLU A 25 10.71 -5.96 -25.03
CA GLU A 25 10.53 -7.41 -25.06
C GLU A 25 9.01 -7.70 -25.05
N PRO A 26 8.55 -8.68 -25.83
CA PRO A 26 7.15 -9.09 -25.76
C PRO A 26 6.76 -9.49 -24.32
N PRO A 27 5.49 -9.35 -23.94
CA PRO A 27 5.00 -9.92 -22.68
C PRO A 27 5.30 -11.43 -22.67
N PRO A 28 5.73 -11.99 -21.51
CA PRO A 28 5.94 -13.43 -21.39
C PRO A 28 4.62 -14.17 -21.63
N GLU A 29 4.67 -15.41 -22.12
CA GLU A 29 3.47 -16.25 -22.14
C GLU A 29 3.13 -16.71 -20.70
N ALA A 30 1.85 -17.02 -20.42
CA ALA A 30 1.42 -17.45 -19.08
C ALA A 30 2.22 -18.65 -18.56
N GLY A 31 2.60 -19.58 -19.44
CA GLY A 31 3.42 -20.75 -19.08
C GLY A 31 4.88 -20.44 -18.72
N GLU A 32 5.35 -19.22 -18.97
CA GLU A 32 6.68 -18.75 -18.58
C GLU A 32 6.69 -18.06 -17.21
N LEU A 33 5.51 -17.76 -16.66
CA LEU A 33 5.34 -17.13 -15.35
C LEU A 33 4.99 -18.17 -14.28
N PRO A 34 5.32 -17.88 -13.01
CA PRO A 34 4.90 -18.74 -11.91
C PRO A 34 3.39 -18.74 -11.80
N VAL A 35 2.86 -19.88 -11.32
CA VAL A 35 1.49 -19.94 -10.84
C VAL A 35 1.46 -19.45 -9.39
N PHE A 36 0.34 -18.89 -8.94
CA PHE A 36 0.25 -18.27 -7.62
C PHE A 36 -0.55 -19.12 -6.63
N ASP A 37 -0.01 -19.30 -5.42
CA ASP A 37 -0.76 -19.67 -4.23
C ASP A 37 -1.44 -18.42 -3.65
N VAL A 38 -2.70 -18.52 -3.20
CA VAL A 38 -3.47 -17.36 -2.74
C VAL A 38 -3.87 -17.50 -1.27
N VAL A 39 -3.57 -16.45 -0.49
CA VAL A 39 -3.96 -16.33 0.92
C VAL A 39 -4.87 -15.11 1.07
N GLU A 40 -6.02 -15.28 1.72
CA GLU A 40 -6.83 -14.16 2.19
C GLU A 40 -6.27 -13.63 3.51
N ILE A 41 -6.01 -12.31 3.56
CA ILE A 41 -5.51 -11.63 4.75
C ILE A 41 -6.70 -11.16 5.59
N GLY A 42 -6.72 -11.55 6.87
CA GLY A 42 -7.74 -11.11 7.82
C GLY A 42 -9.14 -11.68 7.51
N ALA A 43 -9.25 -13.01 7.40
CA ALA A 43 -10.49 -13.71 7.05
C ALA A 43 -11.60 -13.68 8.15
N ASP A 44 -11.55 -12.73 9.08
CA ASP A 44 -12.53 -12.55 10.17
C ASP A 44 -13.84 -11.85 9.72
N GLY A 45 -13.95 -11.52 8.42
CA GLY A 45 -15.11 -10.84 7.83
C GLY A 45 -15.06 -9.31 7.91
N SER A 46 -13.96 -8.72 8.40
CA SER A 46 -13.77 -7.28 8.45
C SER A 46 -13.31 -6.69 7.11
N ASN A 47 -13.42 -5.36 6.98
CA ASN A 47 -12.96 -4.63 5.80
C ASN A 47 -11.45 -4.40 5.85
N TYR A 48 -10.66 -5.32 5.32
CA TYR A 48 -9.22 -5.13 5.18
C TYR A 48 -8.87 -4.70 3.77
N ARG A 49 -8.09 -3.61 3.67
CA ARG A 49 -7.55 -3.08 2.42
C ARG A 49 -6.04 -2.92 2.54
N ALA A 50 -5.30 -3.84 1.94
CA ALA A 50 -3.86 -3.75 1.78
C ALA A 50 -3.47 -2.45 1.07
N SER A 51 -2.26 -1.97 1.34
CA SER A 51 -1.66 -0.77 0.75
C SER A 51 -0.32 -1.09 0.09
N ALA A 52 0.56 -1.86 0.75
CA ALA A 52 1.91 -2.14 0.29
C ALA A 52 2.42 -3.49 0.81
N LEU A 53 3.47 -4.04 0.18
CA LEU A 53 4.21 -5.18 0.71
C LEU A 53 5.72 -4.99 0.59
N ASN A 54 6.50 -5.62 1.48
CA ASN A 54 7.96 -5.66 1.35
C ASN A 54 8.46 -6.98 0.73
N ASP A 55 9.77 -7.10 0.48
CA ASP A 55 10.39 -8.29 -0.13
C ASP A 55 10.39 -9.52 0.80
N HIS A 56 10.05 -9.35 2.09
CA HIS A 56 9.82 -10.43 3.03
C HIS A 56 8.37 -10.94 3.03
N GLY A 57 7.48 -10.34 2.24
CA GLY A 57 6.06 -10.68 2.18
C GLY A 57 5.25 -10.10 3.33
N THR A 58 5.81 -9.18 4.12
CA THR A 58 5.02 -8.43 5.12
C THR A 58 4.10 -7.48 4.38
N VAL A 59 2.82 -7.52 4.72
CA VAL A 59 1.79 -6.68 4.12
C VAL A 59 1.32 -5.66 5.15
N VAL A 60 1.17 -4.42 4.72
CA VAL A 60 0.51 -3.37 5.49
C VAL A 60 -0.74 -2.88 4.78
N GLY A 61 -1.70 -2.39 5.56
CA GLY A 61 -2.91 -1.81 5.01
C GLY A 61 -3.76 -1.09 6.05
N GLN A 62 -4.99 -0.78 5.67
CA GLN A 62 -5.97 -0.18 6.57
C GLN A 62 -7.22 -1.03 6.72
N ARG A 63 -7.82 -0.97 7.91
CA ARG A 63 -9.08 -1.62 8.23
C ARG A 63 -10.18 -0.56 8.22
N GLY A 64 -11.14 -0.71 7.31
CA GLY A 64 -12.29 0.20 7.18
C GLY A 64 -13.42 -0.15 8.15
N THR A 65 -13.31 0.28 9.40
CA THR A 65 -14.45 0.26 10.34
C THR A 65 -14.99 1.68 10.54
N VAL A 66 -15.65 1.96 11.67
CA VAL A 66 -16.10 3.32 12.05
C VAL A 66 -14.90 4.28 12.18
N TRP A 67 -13.68 3.75 12.35
CA TRP A 67 -12.41 4.46 12.24
C TRP A 67 -11.45 3.69 11.32
N THR A 68 -10.49 4.39 10.71
CA THR A 68 -9.48 3.75 9.84
C THR A 68 -8.28 3.39 10.69
N ALA A 69 -8.05 2.09 10.90
CA ALA A 69 -6.91 1.59 11.67
C ALA A 69 -5.85 0.98 10.73
N PRO A 70 -4.57 1.40 10.84
CA PRO A 70 -3.48 0.75 10.13
C PRO A 70 -3.25 -0.64 10.71
N TRP A 71 -2.83 -1.57 9.88
CA TRP A 71 -2.51 -2.93 10.28
C TRP A 71 -1.32 -3.47 9.52
N ARG A 72 -0.70 -4.49 10.08
CA ARG A 72 0.33 -5.33 9.46
C ARG A 72 -0.06 -6.79 9.55
N TRP A 73 0.42 -7.56 8.59
CA TRP A 73 0.29 -9.02 8.54
C TRP A 73 1.55 -9.62 7.92
N GLN A 74 2.00 -10.74 8.45
CA GLN A 74 3.15 -11.49 7.94
C GLN A 74 2.75 -12.93 7.60
N PRO A 75 3.45 -13.58 6.64
CA PRO A 75 3.23 -14.99 6.36
C PRO A 75 3.37 -15.85 7.63
N GLY A 76 2.29 -16.55 7.97
CA GLY A 76 2.19 -17.36 9.20
C GLY A 76 1.35 -16.74 10.31
N ASP A 77 0.99 -15.46 10.20
CA ASP A 77 0.05 -14.81 11.12
C ASP A 77 -1.38 -15.33 10.87
N GLU A 78 -2.07 -15.75 11.93
CA GLU A 78 -3.48 -16.14 11.88
C GLU A 78 -4.40 -14.91 11.76
N GLU A 79 -4.01 -13.78 12.35
CA GLU A 79 -4.77 -12.54 12.38
C GLU A 79 -3.88 -11.34 12.03
N VAL A 80 -4.48 -10.23 11.58
CA VAL A 80 -3.73 -8.99 11.38
C VAL A 80 -3.42 -8.33 12.72
N THR A 81 -2.23 -7.75 12.83
CA THR A 81 -1.87 -6.90 13.97
C THR A 81 -2.24 -5.46 13.66
N VAL A 82 -3.11 -4.87 14.48
CA VAL A 82 -3.45 -3.44 14.39
C VAL A 82 -2.29 -2.62 14.94
N LEU A 83 -1.81 -1.65 14.14
CA LEU A 83 -0.76 -0.72 14.53
C LEU A 83 -1.34 0.42 15.40
N PRO A 84 -0.57 0.95 16.36
CA PRO A 84 -1.07 1.99 17.26
C PRO A 84 -1.27 3.32 16.54
N PHE A 85 -2.15 4.14 17.11
CA PHE A 85 -2.33 5.53 16.74
C PHE A 85 -1.37 6.41 17.52
N LEU A 86 -1.10 7.62 17.02
CA LEU A 86 -0.31 8.61 17.75
C LEU A 86 -0.90 8.83 19.16
N PRO A 87 -0.08 8.72 20.22
CA PRO A 87 -0.56 8.79 21.61
C PRO A 87 -0.98 10.20 22.03
N GLU A 88 -0.43 11.24 21.41
CA GLU A 88 -0.71 12.64 21.70
C GLU A 88 -1.26 13.32 20.43
N TRP A 89 -2.54 13.67 20.45
CA TRP A 89 -3.07 14.65 19.50
C TRP A 89 -2.62 16.04 19.97
N LYS A 90 -1.78 16.72 19.18
CA LYS A 90 -1.22 18.05 19.53
C LYS A 90 -2.23 19.21 19.47
N GLY A 91 -3.45 18.97 18.97
CA GLY A 91 -4.47 19.99 18.68
C GLY A 91 -5.32 20.53 19.84
N GLY A 92 -4.95 20.32 21.12
CA GLY A 92 -5.44 21.16 22.22
C GLY A 92 -6.04 20.45 23.43
N GLU A 93 -5.78 21.05 24.59
CA GLU A 93 -6.21 20.58 25.91
C GLU A 93 -7.72 20.29 25.99
N GLY A 94 -8.06 19.08 26.44
CA GLY A 94 -9.38 18.79 27.02
C GLY A 94 -10.49 18.37 26.05
N ARG A 95 -10.20 18.09 24.78
CA ARG A 95 -11.09 17.27 23.94
C ARG A 95 -10.67 15.82 24.07
N GLU A 96 -11.61 14.94 24.46
CA GLU A 96 -11.45 13.51 24.20
C GLU A 96 -11.02 13.38 22.74
N ALA A 97 -9.90 12.70 22.49
CA ALA A 97 -9.51 12.38 21.12
C ALA A 97 -10.75 11.90 20.40
N GLY A 98 -11.10 12.52 19.26
CA GLY A 98 -12.14 11.99 18.39
C GLY A 98 -11.81 10.56 17.98
N ASN A 99 -12.54 9.96 17.06
CA ASN A 99 -12.09 8.64 16.58
C ASN A 99 -10.73 8.83 15.89
N PRO A 100 -9.67 8.14 16.34
CA PRO A 100 -8.36 8.28 15.75
C PRO A 100 -8.35 7.60 14.38
N VAL A 101 -7.68 8.23 13.42
CA VAL A 101 -7.60 7.77 12.04
C VAL A 101 -6.13 7.69 11.67
N ALA A 102 -5.70 6.54 11.19
CA ALA A 102 -4.38 6.40 10.59
C ALA A 102 -4.43 5.54 9.33
N MET A 103 -3.59 5.90 8.37
CA MET A 103 -3.50 5.27 7.06
C MET A 103 -2.04 4.99 6.78
N VAL A 104 -1.72 3.72 6.55
CA VAL A 104 -0.40 3.29 6.09
C VAL A 104 -0.35 3.32 4.56
N ARG A 105 0.76 3.81 4.01
CA ARG A 105 0.98 4.02 2.59
C ARG A 105 2.03 3.07 2.03
N ASP A 106 3.10 2.84 2.77
CA ASP A 106 4.27 2.12 2.30
C ASP A 106 4.99 1.39 3.43
N ILE A 107 5.86 0.42 3.09
CA ILE A 107 6.69 -0.35 4.02
C ILE A 107 8.03 -0.73 3.37
N ASN A 108 9.14 -0.58 4.10
CA ASN A 108 10.46 -1.01 3.62
C ASN A 108 10.82 -2.44 4.06
N ASN A 109 11.98 -2.93 3.61
CA ASN A 109 12.46 -4.28 3.94
C ASN A 109 12.88 -4.46 5.41
N GLU A 110 13.17 -3.38 6.14
CA GLU A 110 13.38 -3.44 7.60
C GLU A 110 12.05 -3.56 8.37
N GLY A 111 10.90 -3.51 7.69
CA GLY A 111 9.58 -3.63 8.30
C GLY A 111 9.06 -2.32 8.89
N VAL A 112 9.73 -1.20 8.60
CA VAL A 112 9.25 0.15 8.95
C VAL A 112 8.21 0.58 7.93
N ALA A 113 7.03 0.94 8.43
CA ALA A 113 5.92 1.41 7.62
C ALA A 113 5.71 2.91 7.78
N VAL A 114 5.19 3.58 6.77
CA VAL A 114 4.94 5.02 6.81
C VAL A 114 3.54 5.38 6.32
N GLY A 115 3.06 6.54 6.74
CA GLY A 115 1.75 7.00 6.34
C GLY A 115 1.34 8.31 7.00
N SER A 116 0.07 8.36 7.42
CA SER A 116 -0.51 9.54 8.06
C SER A 116 -1.36 9.15 9.27
N GLY A 117 -1.35 9.97 10.32
CA GLY A 117 -2.12 9.78 11.56
C GLY A 117 -2.86 11.07 11.98
N GLY A 118 -4.02 10.96 12.61
CA GLY A 118 -4.79 12.12 13.04
C GLY A 118 -6.12 11.74 13.70
N GLY A 119 -7.08 12.67 13.75
CA GLY A 119 -8.41 12.46 14.32
C GLY A 119 -9.56 12.88 13.39
N ASP A 120 -10.74 12.29 13.56
CA ASP A 120 -11.94 12.48 12.73
C ASP A 120 -12.41 13.94 12.51
N TYR A 121 -12.01 14.87 13.38
CA TYR A 121 -12.49 16.25 13.35
C TYR A 121 -11.59 17.21 12.57
N GLU A 122 -10.41 16.77 12.14
CA GLU A 122 -9.50 17.56 11.32
C GLU A 122 -9.11 16.81 10.03
N PRO A 123 -9.21 17.45 8.86
CA PRO A 123 -8.70 16.87 7.61
C PRO A 123 -7.18 16.81 7.59
N GLU A 124 -6.52 17.60 8.44
CA GLU A 124 -5.07 17.58 8.62
C GLU A 124 -4.64 16.30 9.36
N ARG A 125 -3.65 15.62 8.80
CA ARG A 125 -3.01 14.44 9.38
C ARG A 125 -1.53 14.71 9.50
N ASP A 126 -0.89 14.12 10.47
CA ASP A 126 0.56 14.20 10.64
C ASP A 126 1.21 13.08 9.82
N PRO A 127 2.35 13.34 9.17
CA PRO A 127 3.17 12.29 8.59
C PRO A 127 3.77 11.44 9.70
N VAL A 128 3.58 10.11 9.62
CA VAL A 128 3.97 9.18 10.69
C VAL A 128 4.77 8.01 10.15
N LEU A 129 5.61 7.43 11.01
CA LEU A 129 6.18 6.10 10.82
C LEU A 129 5.69 5.13 11.90
N TRP A 130 5.66 3.85 11.55
CA TRP A 130 5.56 2.72 12.46
C TRP A 130 6.82 1.88 12.32
N ASP A 131 7.56 1.68 13.41
CA ASP A 131 8.74 0.82 13.38
C ASP A 131 8.38 -0.68 13.29
N ALA A 132 9.40 -1.52 13.17
CA ALA A 132 9.23 -2.97 13.04
C ALA A 132 8.63 -3.62 14.31
N GLU A 133 8.76 -2.99 15.47
CA GLU A 133 8.17 -3.39 16.74
C GLU A 133 6.74 -2.87 16.91
N GLY A 134 6.28 -2.00 16.00
CA GLY A 134 4.95 -1.41 15.97
C GLY A 134 4.81 -0.15 16.82
N ALA A 135 5.89 0.50 17.26
CA ALA A 135 5.81 1.83 17.86
C ALA A 135 5.56 2.89 16.77
N VAL A 136 4.74 3.89 17.09
CA VAL A 136 4.40 4.98 16.17
C VAL A 136 5.15 6.25 16.54
N GLN A 137 5.68 6.94 15.53
CA GLN A 137 6.36 8.22 15.67
C GLN A 137 5.80 9.23 14.67
N ASP A 138 5.59 10.44 15.17
CA ASP A 138 5.33 11.64 14.38
C ASP A 138 6.65 12.14 13.77
N LEU A 139 6.65 12.40 12.46
CA LEU A 139 7.83 12.88 11.71
C LEU A 139 8.08 14.39 11.88
N GLY A 140 7.13 15.10 12.51
CA GLY A 140 7.14 16.55 12.67
C GLY A 140 6.72 17.28 11.40
N ASP A 141 7.00 18.58 11.37
CA ASP A 141 6.68 19.48 10.28
C ASP A 141 7.92 20.28 9.85
N LEU A 142 7.80 21.02 8.75
CA LEU A 142 8.79 22.03 8.40
C LEU A 142 8.86 23.10 9.50
N PRO A 143 10.07 23.61 9.83
CA PRO A 143 10.23 24.60 10.91
C PRO A 143 9.39 25.87 10.78
N ASP A 144 8.97 26.21 9.57
CA ASP A 144 8.16 27.37 9.23
C ASP A 144 6.76 27.02 8.71
N ALA A 145 6.33 25.76 8.82
CA ALA A 145 5.02 25.30 8.34
C ALA A 145 3.87 26.16 8.90
N ALA A 146 2.91 26.51 8.03
CA ALA A 146 1.76 27.32 8.43
C ALA A 146 0.85 26.63 9.45
N ARG A 147 0.82 25.29 9.44
CA ARG A 147 0.12 24.40 10.37
C ARG A 147 0.63 22.98 10.18
N GLU A 148 0.37 22.14 11.18
CA GLU A 148 0.67 20.71 11.17
C GLU A 148 -0.21 20.01 10.12
N ALA A 149 0.42 19.42 9.11
CA ALA A 149 -0.26 18.64 8.08
C ALA A 149 0.74 18.02 7.11
N GLY A 150 0.52 16.76 6.78
CA GLY A 150 1.25 16.04 5.78
C GLY A 150 0.81 14.59 5.63
N ALA A 151 1.52 13.88 4.79
CA ALA A 151 1.52 12.43 4.79
C ALA A 151 2.88 11.94 4.33
N ALA A 152 3.41 10.93 5.00
CA ALA A 152 4.51 10.15 4.45
C ALA A 152 3.92 9.19 3.41
N GLU A 153 4.46 9.25 2.20
CA GLU A 153 3.96 8.48 1.05
C GLU A 153 4.89 7.33 0.68
N ARG A 154 6.17 7.47 0.99
CA ARG A 154 7.19 6.48 0.66
C ARG A 154 8.26 6.37 1.72
N ILE A 155 8.74 5.15 1.93
CA ILE A 155 9.96 4.89 2.69
C ILE A 155 10.92 4.07 1.84
N THR A 156 12.20 4.39 1.92
CA THR A 156 13.26 3.61 1.26
C THR A 156 13.92 2.65 2.26
N ASP A 157 14.62 1.65 1.74
CA ASP A 157 15.35 0.69 2.58
C ASP A 157 16.46 1.32 3.45
N ASP A 158 16.96 2.52 3.11
CA ASP A 158 17.90 3.24 3.97
C ASP A 158 17.22 4.04 5.11
N GLY A 159 15.89 3.99 5.20
CA GLY A 159 15.09 4.69 6.20
C GLY A 159 14.72 6.13 5.82
N THR A 160 15.10 6.62 4.63
CA THR A 160 14.65 7.93 4.17
C THR A 160 13.17 7.89 3.83
N VAL A 161 12.42 8.86 4.38
CA VAL A 161 10.98 9.00 4.18
C VAL A 161 10.70 10.21 3.31
N TYR A 162 9.78 10.05 2.36
CA TYR A 162 9.31 11.10 1.47
C TYR A 162 7.80 11.25 1.56
N GLY A 163 7.34 12.47 1.32
CA GLY A 163 5.92 12.77 1.32
C GLY A 163 5.65 14.24 1.02
N TRP A 164 4.48 14.70 1.44
CA TRP A 164 4.09 16.10 1.34
C TRP A 164 3.74 16.68 2.69
N THR A 165 3.89 17.99 2.81
CA THR A 165 3.59 18.82 3.98
C THR A 165 3.21 20.23 3.52
N LEU A 166 3.09 21.18 4.44
CA LEU A 166 2.76 22.58 4.17
C LEU A 166 3.93 23.52 4.44
N ASP A 167 4.15 24.49 3.55
CA ASP A 167 5.07 25.59 3.80
C ASP A 167 4.45 26.70 4.67
N ALA A 168 5.21 27.78 4.90
CA ALA A 168 4.79 28.95 5.68
C ALA A 168 3.57 29.69 5.13
N GLU A 169 3.23 29.52 3.85
CA GLU A 169 2.02 30.08 3.24
C GLU A 169 0.87 29.08 3.20
N GLY A 170 1.06 27.86 3.72
CA GLY A 170 0.08 26.79 3.71
C GLY A 170 -0.08 26.14 2.35
N ARG A 171 0.94 26.21 1.48
CA ARG A 171 0.98 25.52 0.19
C ARG A 171 1.57 24.13 0.38
N GLU A 172 1.03 23.15 -0.34
CA GLU A 172 1.56 21.79 -0.35
C GLU A 172 2.96 21.77 -1.00
N VAL A 173 3.93 21.23 -0.27
CA VAL A 173 5.32 21.06 -0.70
C VAL A 173 5.79 19.65 -0.36
N GLY A 174 6.73 19.12 -1.14
CA GLY A 174 7.37 17.85 -0.81
C GLY A 174 8.30 17.99 0.39
N PHE A 175 8.50 16.89 1.11
CA PHE A 175 9.54 16.78 2.13
C PHE A 175 10.37 15.52 1.96
N ARG A 176 11.59 15.58 2.49
CA ARG A 176 12.46 14.45 2.78
C ARG A 176 12.73 14.45 4.27
N TRP A 177 12.55 13.31 4.91
CA TRP A 177 12.81 13.12 6.34
C TRP A 177 13.85 12.02 6.54
N THR A 178 14.76 12.26 7.48
CA THR A 178 15.65 11.23 8.03
C THR A 178 15.71 11.37 9.54
N GLU A 179 16.09 10.30 10.24
CA GLU A 179 16.24 10.33 11.70
C GLU A 179 17.27 11.40 12.15
N ASP A 180 18.33 11.62 11.37
CA ASP A 180 19.40 12.56 11.70
C ASP A 180 19.03 14.03 11.47
N SER A 181 18.27 14.33 10.42
CA SER A 181 17.96 15.72 10.00
C SER A 181 16.55 16.18 10.37
N GLY A 182 15.64 15.25 10.67
CA GLY A 182 14.21 15.55 10.66
C GLY A 182 13.72 15.92 9.26
N MET A 183 12.60 16.65 9.21
CA MET A 183 11.93 17.04 7.96
C MET A 183 12.60 18.24 7.29
N GLU A 184 12.94 18.08 6.01
CA GLU A 184 13.49 19.12 5.16
C GLU A 184 12.64 19.27 3.88
N PRO A 185 12.51 20.47 3.30
CA PRO A 185 11.82 20.64 2.02
C PRO A 185 12.47 19.81 0.91
N TYR A 186 11.66 19.22 0.04
CA TYR A 186 12.11 18.41 -1.08
C TYR A 186 11.31 18.74 -2.34
N ASP A 187 12.01 19.13 -3.40
CA ASP A 187 11.45 19.45 -4.72
C ASP A 187 11.86 18.45 -5.81
N GLY A 188 12.58 17.39 -5.43
CA GLY A 188 13.00 16.32 -6.31
C GLY A 188 11.91 15.28 -6.58
N GLU A 189 12.23 14.33 -7.45
CA GLU A 189 11.39 13.16 -7.67
C GLU A 189 11.57 12.17 -6.50
N ILE A 190 10.46 11.62 -6.01
CA ILE A 190 10.51 10.57 -4.99
C ILE A 190 11.19 9.33 -5.61
N PRO A 191 12.29 8.82 -5.03
CA PRO A 191 13.10 7.79 -5.69
C PRO A 191 12.36 6.46 -5.76
N GLU A 192 11.99 6.00 -6.96
CA GLU A 192 11.41 4.66 -7.16
C GLU A 192 12.47 3.57 -6.97
N GLU A 193 12.04 2.44 -6.41
CA GLU A 193 12.89 1.29 -6.23
C GLU A 193 12.97 0.50 -7.52
N GLU A 194 14.18 0.11 -7.92
CA GLU A 194 14.35 -0.69 -9.13
C GLU A 194 13.63 -2.04 -8.97
N PRO A 195 12.66 -2.33 -9.85
CA PRO A 195 11.83 -3.52 -9.70
C PRO A 195 12.65 -4.79 -9.92
N GLY A 196 12.19 -5.90 -9.34
CA GLY A 196 12.77 -7.21 -9.58
C GLY A 196 12.58 -7.67 -11.03
N GLU A 197 13.37 -8.65 -11.50
CA GLU A 197 13.12 -9.24 -12.82
C GLU A 197 11.74 -9.89 -12.89
N MET A 198 11.36 -10.64 -11.85
CA MET A 198 10.05 -11.29 -11.77
C MET A 198 8.91 -10.27 -11.77
N GLU A 199 9.03 -9.24 -10.94
CA GLU A 199 8.09 -8.12 -10.90
C GLU A 199 7.88 -7.48 -12.28
N ARG A 200 8.96 -7.14 -12.99
CA ARG A 200 8.87 -6.58 -14.36
C ARG A 200 8.13 -7.50 -15.31
N ARG A 201 8.40 -8.81 -15.25
CA ARG A 201 7.76 -9.82 -16.11
C ARG A 201 6.26 -9.92 -15.82
N ILE A 202 5.87 -9.96 -14.54
CA ILE A 202 4.47 -9.98 -14.10
C ILE A 202 3.75 -8.70 -14.53
N ARG A 203 4.31 -7.52 -14.23
CA ARG A 203 3.71 -6.23 -14.63
C ARG A 203 3.49 -6.14 -16.14
N ARG A 204 4.45 -6.63 -16.94
CA ARG A 204 4.34 -6.66 -18.40
C ARG A 204 3.24 -7.62 -18.87
N PHE A 205 3.09 -8.78 -18.25
CA PHE A 205 2.01 -9.72 -18.56
C PHE A 205 0.63 -9.13 -18.24
N LEU A 206 0.48 -8.56 -17.05
CA LEU A 206 -0.78 -7.98 -16.56
C LEU A 206 -1.20 -6.70 -17.30
N ALA A 207 -0.33 -6.14 -18.14
CA ALA A 207 -0.70 -5.03 -19.02
C ALA A 207 -1.75 -5.44 -20.07
N ASP A 208 -1.73 -6.71 -20.49
CA ASP A 208 -2.58 -7.23 -21.57
C ASP A 208 -3.40 -8.46 -21.16
N HIS A 209 -3.23 -8.95 -19.92
CA HIS A 209 -3.87 -10.18 -19.43
C HIS A 209 -4.46 -9.98 -18.03
N GLU A 210 -5.49 -10.75 -17.72
CA GLU A 210 -6.13 -10.75 -16.40
C GLU A 210 -5.33 -11.63 -15.42
N LEU A 211 -5.38 -11.28 -14.13
CA LEU A 211 -4.61 -11.94 -13.08
C LEU A 211 -4.98 -13.41 -12.90
N GLY A 212 -6.26 -13.77 -13.11
CA GLY A 212 -6.74 -15.15 -13.05
C GLY A 212 -6.03 -16.10 -14.00
N ALA A 213 -5.42 -15.60 -15.08
CA ALA A 213 -4.59 -16.41 -15.98
C ALA A 213 -3.32 -16.98 -15.30
N LEU A 214 -2.89 -16.39 -14.18
CA LEU A 214 -1.75 -16.85 -13.38
C LEU A 214 -2.17 -17.58 -12.09
N VAL A 215 -3.48 -17.71 -11.82
CA VAL A 215 -3.98 -18.39 -10.62
C VAL A 215 -4.39 -19.82 -10.98
N ALA A 216 -3.77 -20.81 -10.32
CA ALA A 216 -4.19 -22.20 -10.47
C ALA A 216 -5.58 -22.42 -9.84
N PRO A 217 -6.45 -23.23 -10.45
CA PRO A 217 -7.72 -23.61 -9.82
C PRO A 217 -7.55 -24.21 -8.41
N GLU A 218 -6.50 -25.00 -8.18
CA GLU A 218 -6.21 -25.61 -6.88
C GLU A 218 -5.60 -24.65 -5.84
N ALA A 219 -5.16 -23.46 -6.27
CA ALA A 219 -4.55 -22.46 -5.41
C ALA A 219 -5.58 -21.47 -4.84
N VAL A 220 -6.84 -21.56 -5.28
CA VAL A 220 -7.91 -20.70 -4.79
C VAL A 220 -8.31 -21.16 -3.38
N PRO A 221 -8.26 -20.30 -2.36
CA PRO A 221 -8.56 -20.68 -0.99
C PRO A 221 -10.03 -21.08 -0.85
N GLU A 222 -10.29 -22.03 0.04
CA GLU A 222 -11.66 -22.31 0.47
C GLU A 222 -12.17 -21.13 1.28
N PHE A 223 -13.32 -20.57 0.89
CA PHE A 223 -13.92 -19.43 1.57
C PHE A 223 -15.00 -19.92 2.54
N PRO A 224 -14.71 -20.03 3.85
CA PRO A 224 -15.61 -20.68 4.82
C PRO A 224 -16.94 -19.93 5.02
N VAL A 225 -16.99 -18.63 4.66
CA VAL A 225 -18.17 -17.77 4.90
C VAL A 225 -19.27 -18.00 3.86
N GLU A 226 -18.95 -18.62 2.73
CA GLU A 226 -19.89 -18.85 1.64
C GLU A 226 -19.86 -20.33 1.28
N GLU A 227 -20.47 -21.19 2.10
CA GLU A 227 -20.59 -22.67 1.90
C GLU A 227 -21.09 -23.09 0.50
N GLN A 228 -21.54 -22.15 -0.34
CA GLN A 228 -22.04 -22.36 -1.71
C GLN A 228 -21.24 -21.63 -2.79
N PHE A 229 -20.23 -20.83 -2.44
CA PHE A 229 -19.38 -20.11 -3.40
C PHE A 229 -18.00 -20.76 -3.47
N GLN A 230 -17.72 -21.37 -4.62
CA GLN A 230 -16.40 -21.88 -4.97
C GLN A 230 -15.83 -20.97 -6.07
N PRO A 231 -15.01 -19.97 -5.73
CA PRO A 231 -14.40 -19.11 -6.73
C PRO A 231 -13.47 -19.89 -7.65
N GLY A 232 -13.51 -19.57 -8.93
CA GLY A 232 -12.49 -19.96 -9.89
C GLY A 232 -11.33 -18.95 -9.92
N PRO A 233 -10.30 -19.20 -10.75
CA PRO A 233 -9.22 -18.24 -11.01
C PRO A 233 -9.71 -16.85 -11.46
N ASP A 234 -10.79 -16.80 -12.23
CA ASP A 234 -11.44 -15.59 -12.73
C ASP A 234 -11.96 -14.67 -11.62
N TYR A 235 -12.12 -15.22 -10.41
CA TYR A 235 -12.43 -14.42 -9.22
C TYR A 235 -11.39 -13.34 -8.93
N PHE A 236 -10.16 -13.48 -9.42
CA PHE A 236 -9.08 -12.53 -9.15
C PHE A 236 -8.88 -11.49 -10.26
N ASP A 237 -9.65 -11.53 -11.35
CA ASP A 237 -9.48 -10.63 -12.50
C ASP A 237 -9.83 -9.16 -12.16
N ASP A 238 -10.70 -8.95 -11.18
CA ASP A 238 -11.06 -7.62 -10.67
C ASP A 238 -10.28 -7.21 -9.42
N LEU A 239 -9.23 -7.97 -9.05
CA LEU A 239 -8.38 -7.64 -7.91
C LEU A 239 -7.68 -6.30 -8.16
N ARG A 240 -7.85 -5.36 -7.22
CA ARG A 240 -7.10 -4.12 -7.22
C ARG A 240 -5.72 -4.39 -6.67
N ILE A 241 -4.79 -4.70 -7.56
CA ILE A 241 -3.37 -4.81 -7.22
C ILE A 241 -2.92 -3.48 -6.62
N GLN A 242 -2.34 -3.54 -5.44
CA GLN A 242 -1.75 -2.37 -4.78
C GLN A 242 -0.25 -2.37 -4.96
N ASP A 243 0.38 -3.55 -4.87
CA ASP A 243 1.83 -3.64 -4.95
C ASP A 243 2.31 -5.03 -5.40
N ILE A 244 3.52 -5.09 -5.95
CA ILE A 244 4.21 -6.30 -6.39
C ILE A 244 5.68 -6.18 -5.98
N ASN A 245 6.17 -7.09 -5.14
CA ASN A 245 7.56 -7.05 -4.68
C ASN A 245 8.54 -7.69 -5.68
N ARG A 246 9.85 -7.64 -5.40
CA ARG A 246 10.89 -8.11 -6.31
C ARG A 246 10.82 -9.62 -6.58
N ALA A 247 10.33 -10.38 -5.60
CA ALA A 247 10.09 -11.82 -5.73
C ALA A 247 8.87 -12.14 -6.61
N GLY A 248 8.06 -11.14 -6.94
CA GLY A 248 6.84 -11.28 -7.73
C GLY A 248 5.61 -11.61 -6.91
N GLN A 249 5.65 -11.49 -5.58
CA GLN A 249 4.44 -11.58 -4.76
C GLN A 249 3.55 -10.38 -5.05
N ILE A 250 2.25 -10.62 -5.18
CA ILE A 250 1.26 -9.59 -5.49
C ILE A 250 0.38 -9.41 -4.27
N VAL A 251 0.21 -8.16 -3.83
CA VAL A 251 -0.81 -7.83 -2.85
C VAL A 251 -1.89 -6.98 -3.50
N GLY A 252 -3.14 -7.28 -3.16
CA GLY A 252 -4.28 -6.52 -3.65
C GLY A 252 -5.50 -6.70 -2.79
N TRP A 253 -6.56 -6.01 -3.17
CA TRP A 253 -7.85 -6.15 -2.50
C TRP A 253 -8.99 -6.02 -3.49
N LYS A 254 -10.15 -6.58 -3.15
CA LYS A 254 -11.39 -6.43 -3.92
C LYS A 254 -12.59 -6.34 -2.99
N LYS A 255 -13.74 -6.01 -3.57
CA LYS A 255 -15.01 -6.06 -2.86
C LYS A 255 -15.57 -7.48 -2.94
N GLY A 256 -15.92 -8.06 -1.80
CA GLY A 256 -16.68 -9.31 -1.70
C GLY A 256 -18.17 -9.12 -1.96
N LEU A 257 -18.94 -10.22 -1.91
CA LEU A 257 -20.37 -10.26 -2.27
C LEU A 257 -21.26 -9.34 -1.42
N LEU A 258 -20.84 -8.99 -0.20
CA LEU A 258 -21.56 -8.09 0.71
C LEU A 258 -20.96 -6.67 0.76
N GLY A 259 -20.10 -6.33 -0.19
CA GLY A 259 -19.40 -5.04 -0.23
C GLY A 259 -18.24 -4.92 0.76
N THR A 260 -17.92 -6.00 1.48
CA THR A 260 -16.75 -6.07 2.36
C THR A 260 -15.48 -5.99 1.54
N GLN A 261 -14.49 -5.24 2.02
CA GLN A 261 -13.17 -5.22 1.39
C GLN A 261 -12.34 -6.40 1.89
N ARG A 262 -11.79 -7.18 0.97
CA ARG A 262 -10.99 -8.36 1.27
C ARG A 262 -9.63 -8.21 0.63
N SER A 263 -8.57 -8.47 1.39
CA SER A 263 -7.19 -8.37 0.94
C SER A 263 -6.62 -9.75 0.69
N TYR A 264 -5.74 -9.85 -0.31
CA TYR A 264 -5.14 -11.10 -0.74
C TYR A 264 -3.65 -10.91 -0.96
N LEU A 265 -2.88 -11.90 -0.51
CA LEU A 265 -1.49 -12.09 -0.91
C LEU A 265 -1.45 -13.27 -1.88
N LEU A 266 -0.89 -13.02 -3.07
CA LEU A 266 -0.62 -14.05 -4.07
C LEU A 266 0.89 -14.29 -4.08
N THR A 267 1.31 -15.51 -3.77
CA THR A 267 2.73 -15.89 -3.70
C THR A 267 3.10 -16.78 -4.88
N PRO A 268 4.15 -16.45 -5.66
CA PRO A 268 4.67 -17.31 -6.70
C PRO A 268 5.03 -18.69 -6.16
N ARG A 269 4.54 -19.72 -6.84
CA ARG A 269 4.92 -21.11 -6.62
C ARG A 269 5.90 -21.53 -7.71
N ASP A 270 6.92 -22.29 -7.32
CA ASP A 270 7.78 -22.95 -8.29
C ASP A 270 6.95 -23.95 -9.10
N ASN A 271 6.86 -23.75 -10.42
CA ASN A 271 6.09 -24.59 -11.34
C ASN A 271 6.65 -26.02 -11.50
N GLY A 272 7.61 -26.44 -10.67
CA GLY A 272 8.23 -27.76 -10.72
C GLY A 272 8.87 -28.08 -12.07
N ALA A 273 9.17 -27.07 -12.90
CA ALA A 273 9.82 -27.26 -14.18
C ALA A 273 11.25 -27.76 -13.93
N THR A 274 11.38 -29.09 -13.85
CA THR A 274 12.65 -29.77 -14.02
C THR A 274 13.33 -29.18 -15.25
N ALA A 275 14.52 -28.60 -15.04
CA ALA A 275 15.43 -28.20 -16.08
C ALA A 275 15.42 -29.27 -17.20
N ARG A 276 15.03 -28.84 -18.40
CA ARG A 276 15.24 -29.63 -19.62
C ARG A 276 16.54 -29.21 -20.28
#